data_AF-A0A839Z2E5-F1
#
_entry.id   AF-A0A839Z2E5-F1
#
_cell.length_a   1.000
_cell.length_b   1.000
_cell.length_c   1.000
_cell.angle_alpha   90.00
_cell.angle_beta   90.00
_cell.angle_gamma   90.00
#
_symmetry.space_group_name_H-M   'P 1'
#
loop_
_entity.id
_entity.type
_entity.pdbx_description
1 polymer ?
#
loop_
_entity_poly.entity_id
_entity_poly.type
_entity_poly.pdbx_seq_one_letter_code
_entity_poly.pdbx_strand_id
1 'polypeptide(L)'
;MALRYVGRYATSRAKLAAYLARKLRERGWEGEGDPPIDSLVERFTELGYVDDAAFAANKARSLTARGYGARRLGDALYAAGIAESDAEEANRIAESQKIDAALAFARRRRFGPYAQKRETDPARREKQVAAMLRAGHPYGIVRKILDLSPGAAVNSADLLEN
;
A
#
# COMPACT_ATOMS: atom_id res chain seq x y z
N MET A 1 -12.08 -8.27 24.67
CA MET A 1 -10.99 -8.63 23.73
C MET A 1 -10.84 -7.59 22.61
N ALA A 2 -11.93 -7.20 21.95
CA ALA A 2 -11.94 -6.20 20.87
C ALA A 2 -11.27 -4.87 21.23
N LEU A 3 -11.63 -4.26 22.36
CA LEU A 3 -11.08 -2.96 22.78
C LEU A 3 -9.56 -2.96 22.94
N ARG A 4 -9.00 -4.04 23.51
CA ARG A 4 -7.54 -4.23 23.63
C ARG A 4 -6.86 -4.40 22.26
N TYR A 5 -7.55 -5.02 21.31
CA TYR A 5 -7.02 -5.22 19.96
C TYR A 5 -6.94 -3.90 19.20
N VAL A 6 -8.03 -3.13 19.15
CA VAL A 6 -8.05 -1.82 18.46
C VAL A 6 -7.17 -0.78 19.14
N GLY A 7 -7.00 -0.84 20.46
CA GLY A 7 -6.05 0.03 21.17
C GLY A 7 -4.57 -0.25 20.88
N ARG A 8 -4.24 -1.42 20.29
CA ARG A 8 -2.85 -1.82 19.99
C ARG A 8 -2.52 -1.82 18.50
N TYR A 9 -3.50 -2.09 17.65
CA TYR A 9 -3.28 -2.32 16.23
C TYR A 9 -4.13 -1.39 15.38
N ALA A 10 -3.50 -0.72 14.41
CA ALA A 10 -4.22 -0.11 13.31
C ALA A 10 -4.91 -1.21 12.49
N THR A 11 -6.25 -1.19 12.45
CA THR A 11 -7.09 -2.17 11.77
C THR A 11 -8.16 -1.49 10.92
N SER A 12 -8.66 -2.21 9.93
CA SER A 12 -9.89 -1.87 9.23
C SER A 12 -11.09 -2.60 9.83
N ARG A 13 -12.31 -2.20 9.43
CA ARG A 13 -13.57 -2.86 9.80
C ARG A 13 -13.56 -4.34 9.44
N ALA A 14 -13.24 -4.67 8.19
CA ALA A 14 -13.20 -6.05 7.72
C ALA A 14 -12.17 -6.91 8.48
N LYS A 15 -11.00 -6.34 8.81
CA LYS A 15 -9.98 -7.05 9.59
C LYS A 15 -10.40 -7.26 11.05
N LEU A 16 -11.09 -6.30 11.65
CA LEU A 16 -11.67 -6.45 12.98
C LEU A 16 -12.74 -7.55 12.98
N ALA A 17 -13.65 -7.55 12.00
CA ALA A 17 -14.67 -8.59 11.84
C ALA A 17 -14.03 -9.99 11.72
N ALA A 18 -13.04 -10.15 10.83
CA ALA A 18 -12.31 -11.40 10.66
C ALA A 18 -11.58 -11.85 11.95
N TYR A 19 -10.99 -10.91 12.69
CA TYR A 19 -10.36 -11.19 13.97
C TYR A 19 -11.37 -11.69 15.02
N LEU A 20 -12.52 -11.02 15.14
CA LEU A 20 -13.58 -11.38 16.08
C LEU A 20 -14.18 -12.76 15.72
N ALA A 21 -14.52 -12.97 14.45
CA ALA A 21 -15.06 -14.23 13.96
C ALA A 21 -14.13 -15.41 14.26
N ARG A 22 -12.83 -15.25 13.97
CA ARG A 22 -11.84 -16.28 14.29
C ARG A 22 -11.77 -16.55 15.80
N LYS A 23 -11.78 -15.51 16.62
CA LYS A 23 -11.65 -15.67 18.08
C LYS A 23 -12.89 -16.28 18.73
N LEU A 24 -14.07 -16.02 18.17
CA LEU A 24 -15.31 -16.69 18.58
C LEU A 24 -15.29 -18.16 18.19
N ARG A 25 -14.83 -18.51 16.98
CA ARG A 25 -14.63 -19.93 16.60
C ARG A 25 -13.64 -20.65 17.52
N GLU A 26 -12.56 -19.99 17.92
CA GLU A 26 -11.54 -20.58 18.80
C GLU A 26 -12.01 -20.78 20.25
N ARG A 27 -12.96 -19.96 20.74
CA ARG A 27 -13.35 -19.92 22.16
C ARG A 27 -14.77 -20.41 22.42
N GLY A 28 -15.57 -20.57 21.39
CA GLY A 28 -17.01 -20.79 21.51
C GLY A 28 -17.79 -19.48 21.64
N TRP A 29 -19.08 -19.58 21.32
CA TRP A 29 -20.09 -18.54 21.54
C TRP A 29 -21.21 -19.17 22.36
N GLU A 30 -21.50 -18.58 23.52
CA GLU A 30 -22.49 -19.08 24.48
C GLU A 30 -23.83 -18.34 24.38
N GLY A 31 -23.92 -17.31 23.55
CA GLY A 31 -25.16 -16.55 23.34
C GLY A 31 -26.13 -17.25 22.38
N GLU A 32 -27.38 -16.82 22.39
CA GLU A 32 -28.38 -17.28 21.44
C GLU A 32 -28.10 -16.76 20.03
N GLY A 33 -28.26 -17.64 19.04
CA GLY A 33 -28.08 -17.30 17.62
C GLY A 33 -26.62 -17.02 17.24
N ASP A 34 -26.46 -16.35 16.08
CA ASP A 34 -25.14 -16.00 15.57
C ASP A 34 -24.52 -14.84 16.37
N PRO A 35 -23.18 -14.83 16.59
CA PRO A 35 -22.54 -13.74 17.29
C PRO A 35 -22.70 -12.40 16.53
N PRO A 36 -23.04 -11.29 17.22
CA PRO A 36 -23.34 -10.00 16.59
C PRO A 36 -22.07 -9.23 16.21
N ILE A 37 -21.24 -9.81 15.34
CA ILE A 37 -19.93 -9.26 14.96
C ILE A 37 -20.08 -7.93 14.24
N ASP A 38 -20.99 -7.85 13.28
CA ASP A 38 -21.15 -6.66 12.43
C ASP A 38 -21.60 -5.46 13.26
N SER A 39 -22.59 -5.64 14.13
CA SER A 39 -23.04 -4.58 15.07
C SER A 39 -21.94 -4.14 16.02
N LEU A 40 -21.04 -5.05 16.43
CA LEU A 40 -19.91 -4.68 17.28
C LEU A 40 -18.85 -3.86 16.50
N VAL A 41 -18.59 -4.23 15.24
CA VAL A 41 -17.67 -3.48 14.38
C VAL A 41 -18.23 -2.08 14.10
N GLU A 42 -19.52 -1.99 13.78
CA GLU A 42 -20.22 -0.71 13.56
C GLU A 42 -20.10 0.20 14.78
N ARG A 43 -20.42 -0.30 15.98
CA ARG A 43 -20.23 0.45 17.22
C ARG A 43 -18.79 0.91 17.42
N PHE A 44 -17.80 0.10 17.05
CA PHE A 44 -16.38 0.49 17.16
C PHE A 44 -16.01 1.59 16.16
N THR A 45 -16.64 1.60 14.98
CA THR A 45 -16.50 2.67 13.99
C THR A 45 -17.18 3.95 14.46
N GLU A 46 -18.41 3.88 14.96
CA GLU A 46 -19.14 5.04 15.51
C GLU A 46 -18.38 5.70 16.67
N LEU A 47 -17.73 4.90 17.53
CA LEU A 47 -16.89 5.39 18.62
C LEU A 47 -15.49 5.86 18.16
N GLY A 48 -15.19 5.81 16.86
CA GLY A 48 -13.92 6.28 16.30
C GLY A 48 -12.72 5.35 16.55
N TYR A 49 -12.93 4.13 17.04
CA TYR A 49 -11.83 3.17 17.23
C TYR A 49 -11.35 2.55 15.92
N VAL A 50 -12.19 2.56 14.89
CA VAL A 50 -11.88 2.05 13.56
C VAL A 50 -12.34 3.06 12.51
N ASP A 51 -11.40 3.50 11.69
CA ASP A 51 -11.64 4.41 10.58
C ASP A 51 -10.91 3.85 9.35
N ASP A 52 -11.66 3.36 8.37
CA ASP A 52 -11.13 2.74 7.17
C ASP A 52 -10.45 3.76 6.25
N ALA A 53 -10.97 4.99 6.17
CA ALA A 53 -10.39 6.05 5.36
C ALA A 53 -9.04 6.51 5.94
N ALA A 54 -8.97 6.73 7.26
CA ALA A 54 -7.72 7.04 7.94
C ALA A 54 -6.72 5.87 7.85
N PHE A 55 -7.19 4.63 7.98
CA PHE A 55 -6.37 3.44 7.79
C PHE A 55 -5.78 3.41 6.37
N ALA A 56 -6.60 3.64 5.34
CA ALA A 56 -6.19 3.62 3.94
C ALA A 56 -5.17 4.73 3.64
N ALA A 57 -5.41 5.95 4.10
CA ALA A 57 -4.49 7.08 3.91
C ALA A 57 -3.13 6.82 4.58
N ASN A 58 -3.12 6.27 5.79
CA ASN A 58 -1.89 5.87 6.48
C ASN A 58 -1.16 4.74 5.74
N LYS A 59 -1.92 3.79 5.18
CA LYS A 59 -1.36 2.69 4.38
C LYS A 59 -0.69 3.21 3.11
N ALA A 60 -1.30 4.16 2.41
CA ALA A 60 -0.72 4.82 1.26
C ALA A 60 0.63 5.47 1.62
N ARG A 61 0.65 6.37 2.61
CA ARG A 61 1.87 7.04 3.08
C ARG A 61 2.99 6.05 3.43
N SER A 62 2.65 4.96 4.12
CA SER A 62 3.64 3.95 4.51
C SER A 62 4.22 3.20 3.30
N LEU A 63 3.38 2.84 2.33
CA LEU A 63 3.80 2.08 1.15
C LEU A 63 4.62 2.94 0.18
N THR A 64 4.17 4.16 -0.11
CA THR A 64 4.87 5.10 -0.99
C THR A 64 6.24 5.47 -0.44
N ALA A 65 6.36 5.76 0.85
CA ALA A 65 7.63 6.02 1.52
C ALA A 65 8.61 4.82 1.42
N ARG A 66 8.08 3.59 1.35
CA ARG A 66 8.87 2.37 1.14
C ARG A 66 9.15 2.06 -0.33
N GLY A 67 8.71 2.92 -1.25
CA GLY A 67 8.89 2.81 -2.69
C GLY A 67 7.93 1.83 -3.38
N TYR A 68 6.74 1.61 -2.83
CA TYR A 68 5.71 0.81 -3.50
C TYR A 68 4.70 1.73 -4.21
N GLY A 69 4.31 1.34 -5.42
CA GLY A 69 3.40 2.11 -6.27
C GLY A 69 1.92 1.73 -6.08
N ALA A 70 1.05 2.45 -6.79
CA ALA A 70 -0.40 2.39 -6.65
C ALA A 70 -1.00 0.98 -6.76
N ARG A 71 -0.49 0.11 -7.64
CA ARG A 71 -0.98 -1.28 -7.74
C ARG A 71 -0.80 -2.05 -6.43
N ARG A 72 0.35 -1.89 -5.75
CA ARG A 72 0.60 -2.56 -4.47
C ARG A 72 -0.20 -1.96 -3.32
N LEU A 73 -0.55 -0.68 -3.41
CA LEU A 73 -1.54 -0.08 -2.51
C LEU A 73 -2.91 -0.72 -2.73
N GLY A 74 -3.39 -0.81 -3.98
CA GLY A 74 -4.65 -1.45 -4.32
C GLY A 74 -4.77 -2.87 -3.77
N ASP A 75 -3.77 -3.72 -4.00
CA ASP A 75 -3.72 -5.08 -3.42
C ASP A 75 -3.87 -5.06 -1.89
N ALA A 76 -3.20 -4.12 -1.22
CA ALA A 76 -3.18 -4.03 0.23
C ALA A 76 -4.48 -3.49 0.82
N LEU A 77 -5.16 -2.58 0.11
CA LEU A 77 -6.48 -2.06 0.49
C LEU A 77 -7.56 -3.12 0.27
N TYR A 78 -7.52 -3.82 -0.87
CA TYR A 78 -8.42 -4.94 -1.15
C TYR A 78 -8.28 -6.05 -0.09
N ALA A 79 -7.06 -6.46 0.22
CA ALA A 79 -6.82 -7.46 1.27
C ALA A 79 -7.22 -6.98 2.68
N ALA A 80 -7.34 -5.67 2.88
CA ALA A 80 -7.86 -5.09 4.12
C ALA A 80 -9.38 -4.86 4.10
N GLY A 81 -10.07 -5.19 3.00
CA GLY A 81 -11.52 -5.00 2.85
C GLY A 81 -11.94 -3.53 2.83
N ILE A 82 -11.07 -2.64 2.34
CA ILE A 82 -11.36 -1.21 2.23
C ILE A 82 -12.25 -0.97 1.03
N ALA A 83 -13.37 -0.27 1.25
CA ALA A 83 -14.27 0.14 0.18
C ALA A 83 -13.66 1.26 -0.68
N GLU A 84 -14.14 1.40 -1.91
CA GLU A 84 -13.63 2.41 -2.85
C GLU A 84 -13.76 3.84 -2.31
N SER A 85 -14.89 4.15 -1.67
CA SER A 85 -15.13 5.46 -1.04
C SER A 85 -14.11 5.81 0.05
N ASP A 86 -13.66 4.81 0.83
CA ASP A 86 -12.65 5.01 1.87
C ASP A 86 -11.22 5.07 1.29
N ALA A 87 -11.02 4.57 0.07
CA ALA A 87 -9.73 4.53 -0.60
C ALA A 87 -9.39 5.83 -1.34
N GLU A 88 -10.32 6.76 -1.52
CA GLU A 88 -10.13 7.96 -2.34
C GLU A 88 -8.90 8.78 -1.95
N GLU A 89 -8.75 9.10 -0.67
CA GLU A 89 -7.60 9.87 -0.17
C GLU A 89 -6.30 9.08 -0.30
N ALA A 90 -6.35 7.77 -0.04
CA ALA A 90 -5.19 6.89 -0.21
C ALA A 90 -4.71 6.88 -1.67
N ASN A 91 -5.64 6.88 -2.62
CA ASN A 91 -5.35 6.94 -4.05
C ASN A 91 -4.76 8.30 -4.45
N ARG A 92 -5.30 9.42 -3.93
CA ARG A 92 -4.74 10.77 -4.15
C ARG A 92 -3.31 10.89 -3.61
N ILE A 93 -3.03 10.33 -2.43
CA ILE A 93 -1.68 10.28 -1.85
C ILE A 93 -0.74 9.45 -2.75
N ALA A 94 -1.18 8.27 -3.19
CA ALA A 94 -0.36 7.41 -4.04
C ALA A 94 -0.05 8.06 -5.40
N GLU A 95 -1.03 8.75 -5.98
CA GLU A 95 -0.86 9.44 -7.25
C GLU A 95 0.10 10.62 -7.13
N SER A 96 -0.07 11.47 -6.10
CA SER A 96 0.83 12.61 -5.88
C SER A 96 2.28 12.19 -5.57
N GLN A 97 2.48 11.02 -4.96
CA GLN A 97 3.81 10.51 -4.59
C GLN A 97 4.36 9.45 -5.56
N LYS A 98 3.69 9.22 -6.71
CA LYS A 98 4.00 8.08 -7.59
C LYS A 98 5.44 8.05 -8.08
N ILE A 99 6.01 9.20 -8.41
CA ILE A 99 7.39 9.32 -8.90
C ILE A 99 8.38 9.15 -7.76
N ASP A 100 8.15 9.82 -6.63
CA ASP A 100 9.01 9.70 -5.45
C ASP A 100 9.10 8.26 -4.97
N ALA A 101 7.98 7.53 -4.95
CA ALA A 101 7.95 6.12 -4.62
C ALA A 101 8.77 5.28 -5.62
N ALA A 102 8.65 5.55 -6.92
CA ALA A 102 9.42 4.85 -7.94
C ALA A 102 10.92 5.12 -7.83
N LEU A 103 11.32 6.37 -7.57
CA LEU A 103 12.71 6.77 -7.34
C LEU A 103 13.27 6.16 -6.06
N ALA A 104 12.50 6.15 -4.96
CA ALA A 104 12.89 5.50 -3.72
C ALA A 104 13.13 3.99 -3.93
N PHE A 105 12.29 3.34 -4.73
CA PHE A 105 12.48 1.94 -5.10
C PHE A 105 13.75 1.73 -5.92
N ALA A 106 13.93 2.52 -6.99
CA ALA A 106 15.10 2.45 -7.86
C ALA A 106 16.40 2.70 -7.08
N ARG A 107 16.40 3.67 -6.16
CA ARG A 107 17.54 3.98 -5.29
C ARG A 107 17.91 2.80 -4.39
N ARG A 108 16.92 2.22 -3.69
CA ARG A 108 17.13 1.04 -2.84
C ARG A 108 17.67 -0.15 -3.64
N ARG A 109 17.26 -0.29 -4.90
CA ARG A 109 17.68 -1.39 -5.78
C ARG A 109 18.93 -1.08 -6.63
N ARG A 110 19.43 0.16 -6.59
CA ARG A 110 20.53 0.67 -7.44
C ARG A 110 20.26 0.51 -8.94
N PHE A 111 19.08 0.94 -9.38
CA PHE A 111 18.68 0.92 -10.78
C PHE A 111 18.72 2.32 -11.41
N GLY A 112 18.80 2.36 -12.75
CA GLY A 112 18.80 3.59 -13.55
C GLY A 112 19.82 4.62 -13.04
N PRO A 113 19.38 5.82 -12.61
CA PRO A 113 20.26 6.89 -12.18
C PRO A 113 21.06 6.56 -10.91
N TYR A 114 20.63 5.55 -10.14
CA TYR A 114 21.28 5.11 -8.92
C TYR A 114 22.15 3.86 -9.11
N ALA A 115 22.27 3.36 -10.35
CA ALA A 115 23.18 2.26 -10.67
C ALA A 115 24.64 2.71 -10.64
N GLN A 116 25.57 1.77 -10.47
CA GLN A 116 27.02 2.07 -10.56
C GLN A 116 27.47 2.29 -12.01
N LYS A 117 26.88 1.53 -12.94
CA LYS A 117 27.13 1.61 -14.37
C LYS A 117 25.83 1.33 -15.12
N ARG A 118 25.80 1.74 -16.39
CA ARG A 118 24.63 1.50 -17.24
C ARG A 118 24.46 0.00 -17.45
N GLU A 119 23.23 -0.47 -17.28
CA GLU A 119 22.91 -1.87 -17.59
C GLU A 119 22.76 -2.02 -19.10
N THR A 120 23.67 -2.78 -19.71
CA THR A 120 23.72 -3.02 -21.15
C THR A 120 23.20 -4.41 -21.52
N ASP A 121 23.09 -5.32 -20.56
CA ASP A 121 22.51 -6.65 -20.78
C ASP A 121 20.97 -6.54 -20.84
N PRO A 122 20.35 -6.88 -22.00
CA PRO A 122 18.89 -6.80 -22.16
C PRO A 122 18.13 -7.63 -21.13
N ALA A 123 18.62 -8.82 -20.78
CA ALA A 123 17.94 -9.71 -19.83
C ALA A 123 17.97 -9.14 -18.41
N ARG A 124 19.06 -8.47 -18.02
CA ARG A 124 19.14 -7.78 -16.72
C ARG A 124 18.25 -6.54 -16.69
N ARG A 125 18.19 -5.78 -17.79
CA ARG A 125 17.30 -4.62 -17.90
C ARG A 125 15.84 -5.04 -17.79
N GLU A 126 15.43 -6.12 -18.45
CA GLU A 126 14.09 -6.69 -18.33
C GLU A 126 13.76 -7.10 -16.88
N LYS A 127 14.71 -7.71 -16.16
CA LYS A 127 14.54 -8.02 -14.74
C LYS A 127 14.33 -6.78 -13.88
N GLN A 128 15.00 -5.66 -14.18
CA GLN A 128 14.79 -4.38 -13.49
C GLN A 128 13.38 -3.84 -13.74
N VAL A 129 12.92 -3.85 -14.99
CA VAL A 129 11.54 -3.49 -15.37
C VAL A 129 10.54 -4.35 -14.58
N ALA A 130 10.68 -5.68 -14.66
CA ALA A 130 9.78 -6.62 -13.99
C ALA A 130 9.77 -6.44 -12.46
N ALA A 131 10.90 -6.07 -11.86
CA ALA A 131 10.97 -5.78 -10.43
C ALA A 131 10.18 -4.52 -10.05
N MET A 132 10.26 -3.45 -10.85
CA MET A 132 9.51 -2.22 -10.59
C MET A 132 8.00 -2.38 -10.87
N LEU A 133 7.63 -3.12 -11.91
CA LEU A 133 6.22 -3.44 -12.19
C LEU A 133 5.59 -4.25 -11.06
N ARG A 134 6.31 -5.25 -10.52
CA ARG A 134 5.86 -6.01 -9.34
C ARG A 134 5.84 -5.17 -8.06
N ALA A 135 6.66 -4.12 -7.99
CA ALA A 135 6.56 -3.13 -6.92
C ALA A 135 5.39 -2.16 -7.09
N GLY A 136 4.64 -2.27 -8.18
CA GLY A 136 3.38 -1.57 -8.43
C GLY A 136 3.51 -0.26 -9.18
N HIS A 137 4.66 -0.03 -9.83
CA HIS A 137 4.90 1.19 -10.61
C HIS A 137 4.38 1.06 -12.04
N PRO A 138 3.79 2.13 -12.62
CA PRO A 138 3.32 2.10 -14.01
C PRO A 138 4.49 2.06 -14.99
N TYR A 139 4.30 1.35 -16.11
CA TYR A 139 5.35 1.10 -17.10
C TYR A 139 6.02 2.38 -17.62
N GLY A 140 5.26 3.45 -17.87
CA GLY A 140 5.81 4.72 -18.34
C GLY A 140 6.86 5.31 -17.40
N ILE A 141 6.58 5.34 -16.08
CA ILE A 141 7.54 5.82 -15.07
C ILE A 141 8.75 4.89 -14.97
N VAL A 142 8.51 3.57 -14.99
CA VAL A 142 9.59 2.57 -14.94
C VAL A 142 10.57 2.77 -16.09
N ARG A 143 10.06 2.92 -17.32
CA ARG A 143 10.89 3.14 -18.51
C ARG A 143 11.70 4.43 -18.38
N LYS A 144 11.05 5.56 -18.06
CA LYS A 144 11.72 6.86 -17.89
C LYS A 144 12.88 6.76 -16.90
N ILE A 145 12.65 6.19 -15.73
CA ILE A 145 13.68 6.06 -14.68
C ILE A 145 14.84 5.16 -15.16
N LEU A 146 14.55 4.03 -15.80
CA LEU A 146 15.61 3.11 -16.24
C LEU A 146 16.40 3.61 -17.46
N ASP A 147 15.85 4.56 -18.21
CA ASP A 147 16.54 5.19 -19.34
C ASP A 147 17.51 6.32 -18.91
N LEU A 148 17.41 6.80 -17.66
CA LEU A 148 18.35 7.76 -17.10
C LEU A 148 19.74 7.13 -16.91
N SER A 149 20.77 7.91 -17.25
CA SER A 149 22.16 7.53 -17.03
C SER A 149 22.49 7.46 -15.53
N PRO A 150 23.36 6.51 -15.11
CA PRO A 150 23.94 6.51 -13.77
C PRO A 150 24.49 7.89 -13.39
N GLY A 151 24.16 8.37 -12.19
CA GLY A 151 24.59 9.67 -11.68
C GLY A 151 23.85 10.88 -12.26
N ALA A 152 22.87 10.69 -13.15
CA ALA A 152 22.03 11.79 -13.62
C ALA A 152 21.32 12.47 -12.43
N ALA A 153 21.26 13.80 -12.44
CA ALA A 153 20.43 14.54 -11.51
C ALA A 153 18.96 14.18 -11.78
N VAL A 154 18.20 13.84 -10.74
CA VAL A 154 16.81 13.44 -10.87
C VAL A 154 15.94 14.31 -9.99
N ASN A 155 15.03 15.04 -10.62
CA ASN A 155 13.95 15.76 -9.96
C ASN A 155 12.62 15.08 -10.30
N SER A 156 11.78 14.93 -9.28
CA SER A 156 10.46 14.33 -9.39
C SER A 156 9.56 15.11 -10.35
N ALA A 157 9.69 16.43 -10.39
CA ALA A 157 8.92 17.32 -11.26
C ALA A 157 9.19 17.03 -12.75
N ASP A 158 10.46 16.87 -13.13
CA ASP A 158 10.90 16.66 -14.52
C ASP A 158 10.34 15.37 -15.14
N LEU A 159 10.00 14.38 -14.29
CA LEU A 159 9.46 13.09 -14.72
C LEU A 159 7.93 13.11 -14.92
N LEU A 160 7.23 14.17 -14.48
CA LEU A 160 5.79 14.37 -14.69
C LEU A 160 5.45 14.89 -16.09
N GLU A 161 6.35 15.66 -16.73
CA GLU A 161 6.00 16.52 -17.88
C GLU A 161 6.23 15.93 -19.30
N ASN A 162 6.50 14.62 -19.44
CA ASN A 162 6.69 13.98 -20.76
C ASN A 162 6.05 12.59 -20.84
#